data_AF-A0AAX2UFZ2-F1
#
_entry.id   AF-A0AAX2UFZ2-F1
#
_cell.length_a   1.000
_cell.length_b   1.000
_cell.length_c   1.000
_cell.angle_alpha   90.00
_cell.angle_beta   90.00
_cell.angle_gamma   90.00
#
_symmetry.space_group_name_H-M   'P 1'
#
loop_
_entity.id
_entity.type
_entity.pdbx_description
1 polymer ?
#
loop_
_entity_poly.entity_id
_entity_poly.type
_entity_poly.pdbx_seq_one_letter_code
_entity_poly.pdbx_strand_id
1 'polypeptide(L)'
;VYDFIYEALEFKKANENKARENLSALIRWSENEGKKELEFAKNLSKETYKQERVTQMIIKNLKMIQASIEDMKTLTSYYPTEEDVELMRQAGHVATDSNTDIILYLLYNEKNITNHKTYFLFDKERFKVFEDFLFFLNTRLEEDFLQKDIHKFDSFDVVRIGMYMNTIIGYNYASTDMYLSEFLQDYICDLNTPKTMTILNGMSQINTATDKVLLFFNKELKIHTDSYLKMQLEKAIYNFKKFKLGQKQINQLQSIQTKLKECK
;
A
#
# COMPACT_ATOMS: atom_id res chain seq x y z
N VAL A 1 -40.18 -0.85 1.39
CA VAL A 1 -39.32 -0.52 0.22
C VAL A 1 -38.80 0.89 0.32
N TYR A 2 -39.64 1.91 0.56
CA TYR A 2 -39.20 3.30 0.73
C TYR A 2 -38.23 3.47 1.91
N ASP A 3 -38.55 2.91 3.07
CA ASP A 3 -37.69 3.01 4.27
C ASP A 3 -36.34 2.32 4.08
N PHE A 4 -36.32 1.16 3.42
CA PHE A 4 -35.08 0.45 3.09
C PHE A 4 -34.17 1.24 2.13
N ILE A 5 -34.75 1.93 1.14
CA ILE A 5 -34.00 2.79 0.21
C ILE A 5 -33.45 4.00 0.97
N TYR A 6 -34.24 4.59 1.87
CA TYR A 6 -33.81 5.73 2.68
C TYR A 6 -32.66 5.34 3.63
N GLU A 7 -32.79 4.23 4.35
CA GLU A 7 -31.73 3.69 5.22
C GLU A 7 -30.45 3.39 4.44
N ALA A 8 -30.54 2.82 3.24
CA ALA A 8 -29.38 2.55 2.39
C ALA A 8 -28.68 3.84 1.91
N LEU A 9 -29.45 4.89 1.59
CA LEU A 9 -28.91 6.19 1.19
C LEU A 9 -28.23 6.91 2.36
N GLU A 10 -28.81 6.88 3.55
CA GLU A 10 -28.19 7.44 4.76
C GLU A 10 -26.92 6.68 5.13
N PHE A 11 -26.94 5.34 5.07
CA PHE A 11 -25.75 4.52 5.30
C PHE A 11 -24.63 4.84 4.30
N LYS A 12 -24.96 4.98 3.01
CA LYS A 12 -24.01 5.41 1.98
C LYS A 12 -23.39 6.76 2.36
N LYS A 13 -24.23 7.77 2.62
CA LYS A 13 -23.79 9.14 2.90
C LYS A 13 -22.91 9.22 4.15
N ALA A 14 -23.26 8.47 5.20
CA ALA A 14 -22.47 8.40 6.42
C ALA A 14 -21.07 7.83 6.17
N ASN A 15 -20.96 6.77 5.37
CA ASN A 15 -19.66 6.17 5.03
C ASN A 15 -18.79 7.11 4.18
N GLU A 16 -19.37 7.76 3.17
CA GLU A 16 -18.64 8.72 2.35
C GLU A 16 -18.16 9.93 3.17
N ASN A 17 -19.01 10.49 4.03
CA ASN A 17 -18.64 11.61 4.88
C ASN A 17 -17.50 11.26 5.83
N LYS A 18 -17.58 10.08 6.47
CA LYS A 18 -16.52 9.59 7.34
C LYS A 18 -15.20 9.40 6.59
N ALA A 19 -15.24 8.84 5.38
CA ALA A 19 -14.05 8.69 4.54
C ALA A 19 -13.44 10.07 4.17
N ARG A 20 -14.27 11.05 3.78
CA ARG A 20 -13.81 12.42 3.50
C ARG A 20 -13.16 13.07 4.73
N GLU A 21 -13.79 12.93 5.89
CA GLU A 21 -13.28 13.46 7.17
C GLU A 21 -11.92 12.86 7.52
N ASN A 22 -11.77 11.54 7.38
CA ASN A 22 -10.53 10.83 7.65
C ASN A 22 -9.40 11.27 6.70
N LEU A 23 -9.66 11.31 5.38
CA LEU A 23 -8.66 11.74 4.39
C LEU A 23 -8.25 13.21 4.62
N SER A 24 -9.21 14.07 4.95
CA SER A 24 -8.95 15.48 5.31
C SER A 24 -8.12 15.61 6.59
N ALA A 25 -8.36 14.74 7.58
CA ALA A 25 -7.57 14.68 8.80
C ALA A 25 -6.14 14.22 8.53
N LEU A 26 -5.94 13.25 7.64
CA LEU A 26 -4.61 12.80 7.22
C LEU A 26 -3.80 13.93 6.58
N ILE A 27 -4.42 14.71 5.69
CA ILE A 27 -3.78 15.87 5.06
C ILE A 27 -3.38 16.91 6.11
N ARG A 28 -4.30 17.30 7.00
CA ARG A 28 -4.01 18.26 8.08
C ARG A 28 -2.92 17.75 9.04
N TRP A 29 -2.89 16.45 9.32
CA TRP A 29 -1.84 15.83 10.12
C TRP A 29 -0.48 16.01 9.42
N SER A 30 -0.41 15.74 8.12
CA SER A 30 0.84 15.84 7.34
C SER A 30 1.45 17.24 7.36
N GLU A 31 0.60 18.26 7.36
CA GLU A 31 1.03 19.66 7.34
C GLU A 31 1.60 20.13 8.68
N ASN A 32 1.32 19.38 9.76
CA ASN A 32 1.63 19.73 11.15
C ASN A 32 2.49 18.66 11.84
N GLU A 33 1.86 17.68 12.48
CA GLU A 33 2.53 16.61 13.22
C GLU A 33 3.40 15.75 12.31
N GLY A 34 2.92 15.44 11.10
CA GLY A 34 3.65 14.64 10.11
C GLY A 34 5.00 15.26 9.75
N LYS A 35 5.10 16.59 9.59
CA LYS A 35 6.40 17.28 9.38
C LYS A 35 7.36 17.08 10.55
N LYS A 36 6.86 17.14 11.79
CA LYS A 36 7.70 16.94 12.99
C LYS A 36 8.16 15.48 13.09
N GLU A 37 7.28 14.54 12.78
CA GLU A 37 7.62 13.11 12.74
C GLU A 37 8.65 12.80 11.66
N LEU A 38 8.50 13.39 10.46
CA LEU A 38 9.46 13.25 9.37
C LEU A 38 10.83 13.84 9.72
N GLU A 39 10.85 15.03 10.32
CA GLU A 39 12.11 15.66 10.75
C GLU A 39 12.81 14.84 11.84
N PHE A 40 12.04 14.28 12.78
CA PHE A 40 12.57 13.34 13.76
C PHE A 40 13.14 12.08 13.09
N ALA A 41 12.40 11.48 12.15
CA ALA A 41 12.82 10.27 11.46
C ALA A 41 14.14 10.48 10.69
N LYS A 42 14.26 11.61 9.98
CA LYS A 42 15.48 12.00 9.23
C LYS A 42 16.69 12.18 10.13
N ASN A 43 16.50 12.79 11.30
CA ASN A 43 17.57 13.14 12.23
C ASN A 43 17.75 12.11 13.37
N LEU A 44 17.17 10.91 13.25
CA LEU A 44 17.30 9.86 14.26
C LEU A 44 18.78 9.52 14.46
N SER A 45 19.27 9.67 15.69
CA SER A 45 20.67 9.47 16.07
C SER A 45 20.80 8.49 17.23
N LYS A 46 22.03 8.08 17.57
CA LYS A 46 22.28 7.18 18.72
C LYS A 46 21.76 7.76 20.04
N GLU A 47 21.85 9.07 20.22
CA GLU A 47 21.45 9.79 21.44
C GLU A 47 19.94 9.92 21.58
N THR A 48 19.24 10.02 20.45
CA THR A 48 17.78 10.24 20.39
C THR A 48 16.99 8.94 20.19
N TYR A 49 17.69 7.85 19.87
CA TYR A 49 17.10 6.55 19.62
C TYR A 49 16.47 5.93 20.87
N LYS A 50 15.19 5.56 20.72
CA LYS A 50 14.44 4.72 21.66
C LYS A 50 13.62 3.73 20.84
N GLN A 51 13.92 2.43 20.98
CA GLN A 51 13.28 1.37 20.18
C GLN A 51 11.76 1.43 20.23
N GLU A 52 11.17 1.56 21.42
CA GLU A 52 9.72 1.65 21.60
C GLU A 52 9.11 2.83 20.85
N ARG A 53 9.74 4.01 20.88
CA ARG A 53 9.26 5.19 20.15
C ARG A 53 9.31 4.95 18.64
N VAL A 54 10.40 4.37 18.14
CA VAL A 54 10.55 4.02 16.73
C VAL A 54 9.49 2.98 16.30
N THR A 55 9.30 1.93 17.11
CA THR A 55 8.23 0.92 16.94
C THR A 55 6.88 1.59 16.75
N GLN A 56 6.47 2.41 17.72
CA GLN A 56 5.14 2.99 17.73
C GLN A 56 4.92 3.98 16.57
N MET A 57 5.96 4.73 16.17
CA MET A 57 5.88 5.60 15.00
C MET A 57 5.71 4.82 13.69
N ILE A 58 6.45 3.71 13.52
CA ILE A 58 6.29 2.84 12.33
C ILE A 58 4.87 2.25 12.31
N ILE A 59 4.41 1.67 13.42
CA ILE A 59 3.08 1.07 13.53
C ILE A 59 1.98 2.11 13.26
N LYS A 60 2.10 3.30 13.84
CA LYS A 60 1.16 4.41 13.61
C LYS A 60 1.08 4.74 12.11
N ASN A 61 2.23 4.95 11.46
CA ASN A 61 2.26 5.36 10.06
C ASN A 61 1.74 4.26 9.12
N LEU A 62 2.04 2.97 9.39
CA LEU A 62 1.44 1.85 8.66
C LEU A 62 -0.08 1.81 8.78
N LYS A 63 -0.63 2.01 9.98
CA LYS A 63 -2.09 2.08 10.21
C LYS A 63 -2.73 3.26 9.49
N MET A 64 -2.07 4.41 9.44
CA MET A 64 -2.55 5.59 8.72
C MET A 64 -2.62 5.34 7.22
N ILE A 65 -1.60 4.67 6.65
CA ILE A 65 -1.61 4.23 5.25
C ILE A 65 -2.77 3.26 5.00
N GLN A 66 -2.93 2.24 5.84
CA GLN A 66 -4.00 1.25 5.72
C GLN A 66 -5.39 1.90 5.77
N ALA A 67 -5.63 2.81 6.73
CA ALA A 67 -6.90 3.52 6.85
C ALA A 67 -7.18 4.38 5.60
N SER A 68 -6.16 5.11 5.11
CA SER A 68 -6.27 5.91 3.89
C SER A 68 -6.67 5.09 2.67
N ILE A 69 -6.12 3.88 2.52
CA ILE A 69 -6.50 2.93 1.44
C ILE A 69 -7.97 2.54 1.55
N GLU A 70 -8.46 2.22 2.75
CA GLU A 70 -9.88 1.84 2.95
C GLU A 70 -10.84 3.02 2.75
N ASP A 71 -10.45 4.23 3.16
CA ASP A 71 -11.25 5.44 2.92
C ASP A 71 -11.31 5.76 1.42
N MET A 72 -10.18 5.64 0.69
CA MET A 72 -10.15 5.74 -0.78
C MET A 72 -11.01 4.66 -1.45
N LYS A 73 -10.96 3.41 -0.96
CA LYS A 73 -11.82 2.32 -1.44
C LYS A 73 -13.30 2.65 -1.25
N THR A 74 -13.65 3.22 -0.09
CA THR A 74 -15.02 3.60 0.23
C THR A 74 -15.53 4.64 -0.76
N LEU A 75 -14.77 5.72 -0.98
CA LEU A 75 -15.17 6.77 -1.93
C LEU A 75 -15.24 6.26 -3.37
N THR A 76 -14.28 5.44 -3.79
CA THR A 76 -14.29 4.86 -5.15
C THR A 76 -15.48 3.91 -5.36
N SER A 77 -15.94 3.21 -4.33
CA SER A 77 -17.10 2.29 -4.42
C SER A 77 -18.43 3.00 -4.71
N TYR A 78 -18.50 4.32 -4.54
CA TYR A 78 -19.75 5.08 -4.61
C TYR A 78 -19.83 6.12 -5.74
N TYR A 79 -18.90 6.05 -6.71
CA TYR A 79 -18.69 7.04 -7.76
C TYR A 79 -18.29 8.41 -7.20
N PRO A 80 -17.00 8.63 -6.93
CA PRO A 80 -16.53 9.83 -6.25
C PRO A 80 -16.78 11.09 -7.08
N THR A 81 -17.01 12.21 -6.42
CA THR A 81 -17.08 13.54 -7.05
C THR A 81 -15.69 14.02 -7.49
N GLU A 82 -15.59 15.13 -8.23
CA GLU A 82 -14.28 15.73 -8.55
C GLU A 82 -13.52 16.17 -7.29
N GLU A 83 -14.25 16.68 -6.28
CA GLU A 83 -13.69 17.03 -4.97
C GLU A 83 -13.14 15.80 -4.25
N ASP A 84 -13.88 14.68 -4.28
CA ASP A 84 -13.42 13.41 -3.70
C ASP A 84 -12.13 12.93 -4.40
N VAL A 85 -12.04 13.08 -5.72
CA VAL A 85 -10.85 12.68 -6.48
C VAL A 85 -9.63 13.52 -6.09
N GLU A 86 -9.79 14.84 -5.97
CA GLU A 86 -8.72 15.72 -5.54
C GLU A 86 -8.30 15.44 -4.07
N LEU A 87 -9.27 15.19 -3.19
CA LEU A 87 -9.03 14.79 -1.81
C LEU A 87 -8.24 13.48 -1.72
N MET A 88 -8.67 12.45 -2.45
CA MET A 88 -7.95 11.17 -2.54
C MET A 88 -6.56 11.34 -3.12
N ARG A 89 -6.38 12.25 -4.09
CA ARG A 89 -5.07 12.55 -4.68
C ARG A 89 -4.11 13.13 -3.63
N GLN A 90 -4.56 14.13 -2.89
CA GLN A 90 -3.76 14.76 -1.83
C GLN A 90 -3.46 13.79 -0.70
N ALA A 91 -4.47 13.07 -0.20
CA ALA A 91 -4.28 12.07 0.86
C ALA A 91 -3.41 10.88 0.41
N GLY A 92 -3.53 10.48 -0.86
CA GLY A 92 -2.67 9.49 -1.49
C GLY A 92 -1.21 9.92 -1.47
N HIS A 93 -0.91 11.17 -1.85
CA HIS A 93 0.44 11.72 -1.75
C HIS A 93 0.98 11.74 -0.32
N VAL A 94 0.13 12.08 0.67
CA VAL A 94 0.54 12.01 2.07
C VAL A 94 0.91 10.58 2.46
N ALA A 95 0.07 9.62 2.09
CA ALA A 95 0.32 8.21 2.37
C ALA A 95 1.60 7.71 1.68
N THR A 96 1.79 7.98 0.38
CA THR A 96 2.92 7.46 -0.40
C THR A 96 4.24 8.17 -0.10
N ASP A 97 4.20 9.46 0.23
CA ASP A 97 5.42 10.26 0.37
C ASP A 97 5.72 10.46 1.86
N SER A 98 4.82 11.10 2.62
CA SER A 98 5.11 11.45 4.01
C SER A 98 5.14 10.25 4.95
N ASN A 99 4.09 9.43 4.97
CA ASN A 99 4.04 8.27 5.88
C ASN A 99 5.12 7.23 5.51
N THR A 100 5.31 6.95 4.22
CA THR A 100 6.38 6.06 3.74
C THR A 100 7.75 6.57 4.13
N ASP A 101 8.06 7.84 3.87
CA ASP A 101 9.37 8.41 4.18
C ASP A 101 9.67 8.30 5.68
N ILE A 102 8.69 8.60 6.54
CA ILE A 102 8.86 8.42 7.99
C ILE A 102 9.27 6.98 8.30
N ILE A 103 8.55 5.98 7.76
CA ILE A 103 8.85 4.57 8.00
C ILE A 103 10.25 4.22 7.49
N LEU A 104 10.58 4.61 6.25
CA LEU A 104 11.86 4.26 5.62
C LEU A 104 13.05 4.91 6.31
N TYR A 105 12.95 6.19 6.69
CA TYR A 105 14.01 6.87 7.44
C TYR A 105 14.21 6.24 8.82
N LEU A 106 13.13 5.92 9.53
CA LEU A 106 13.21 5.25 10.83
C LEU A 106 13.92 3.90 10.70
N LEU A 107 13.48 3.05 9.76
CA LEU A 107 14.08 1.73 9.52
C LEU A 107 15.55 1.84 9.10
N TYR A 108 15.88 2.75 8.21
CA TYR A 108 17.25 2.95 7.72
C TYR A 108 18.18 3.45 8.82
N ASN A 109 17.77 4.48 9.56
CA ASN A 109 18.59 5.07 10.61
C ASN A 109 18.74 4.12 11.80
N GLU A 110 17.68 3.43 12.21
CA GLU A 110 17.75 2.41 13.27
C GLU A 110 18.70 1.27 12.87
N LYS A 111 18.63 0.79 11.63
CA LYS A 111 19.57 -0.21 11.10
C LYS A 111 21.03 0.22 11.24
N ASN A 112 21.33 1.47 10.89
CA ASN A 112 22.68 2.03 11.00
C ASN A 112 23.13 2.24 12.46
N ILE A 113 22.21 2.64 13.34
CA ILE A 113 22.48 2.86 14.77
C ILE A 113 22.81 1.54 15.47
N THR A 114 22.06 0.49 15.14
CA THR A 114 22.10 -0.80 15.81
C THR A 114 23.00 -1.83 15.11
N ASN A 115 23.55 -1.51 13.93
CA ASN A 115 24.37 -2.38 13.09
C ASN A 115 23.68 -3.70 12.70
N HIS A 116 22.36 -3.72 12.61
CA HIS A 116 21.63 -4.91 12.18
C HIS A 116 21.67 -5.13 10.67
N LYS A 117 21.63 -6.41 10.26
CA LYS A 117 21.68 -6.79 8.84
C LYS A 117 20.33 -6.64 8.14
N THR A 118 19.22 -6.92 8.84
CA THR A 118 17.85 -6.87 8.31
C THR A 118 17.05 -5.73 8.94
N TYR A 119 15.84 -5.49 8.42
CA TYR A 119 15.00 -4.35 8.80
C TYR A 119 14.04 -4.67 9.95
N PHE A 120 13.75 -5.97 10.23
CA PHE A 120 12.67 -6.35 11.15
C PHE A 120 13.06 -7.22 12.36
N LEU A 121 14.35 -7.52 12.59
CA LEU A 121 14.74 -8.61 13.50
C LEU A 121 14.73 -8.37 15.03
N PHE A 122 14.05 -7.35 15.58
CA PHE A 122 13.99 -7.23 17.07
C PHE A 122 12.61 -6.99 17.68
N ASP A 123 11.55 -6.85 16.88
CA ASP A 123 10.23 -6.62 17.46
C ASP A 123 9.17 -7.48 16.79
N LYS A 124 8.77 -8.54 17.51
CA LYS A 124 7.65 -9.41 17.12
C LYS A 124 6.38 -8.59 16.89
N GLU A 125 6.20 -7.47 17.60
CA GLU A 125 5.08 -6.56 17.41
C GLU A 125 5.14 -5.92 16.02
N ARG A 126 6.29 -5.33 15.64
CA ARG A 126 6.46 -4.69 14.32
C ARG A 126 6.30 -5.69 13.19
N PHE A 127 6.93 -6.86 13.30
CA PHE A 127 6.84 -7.89 12.26
C PHE A 127 5.39 -8.34 12.08
N LYS A 128 4.67 -8.58 13.17
CA LYS A 128 3.24 -8.92 13.13
C LYS A 128 2.40 -7.84 12.46
N VAL A 129 2.60 -6.57 12.84
CA VAL A 129 1.89 -5.44 12.23
C VAL A 129 2.21 -5.31 10.74
N PHE A 130 3.47 -5.52 10.35
CA PHE A 130 3.87 -5.49 8.96
C PHE A 130 3.25 -6.64 8.16
N GLU A 131 3.21 -7.85 8.72
CA GLU A 131 2.49 -8.97 8.10
C GLU A 131 0.99 -8.71 8.02
N ASP A 132 0.37 -8.09 9.04
CA ASP A 132 -1.06 -7.72 8.99
C ASP A 132 -1.32 -6.73 7.85
N PHE A 133 -0.43 -5.74 7.69
CA PHE A 133 -0.47 -4.77 6.60
C PHE A 133 -0.27 -5.42 5.22
N LEU A 134 0.69 -6.33 5.07
CA LEU A 134 0.90 -7.07 3.82
C LEU A 134 -0.26 -8.00 3.49
N PHE A 135 -0.82 -8.67 4.49
CA PHE A 135 -1.99 -9.51 4.30
C PHE A 135 -3.19 -8.68 3.82
N PHE A 136 -3.41 -7.51 4.43
CA PHE A 136 -4.38 -6.53 3.98
C PHE A 136 -4.15 -6.11 2.51
N LEU A 137 -2.93 -5.71 2.17
CA LEU A 137 -2.58 -5.27 0.81
C LEU A 137 -2.80 -6.38 -0.22
N ASN A 138 -2.44 -7.62 0.09
CA ASN A 138 -2.65 -8.76 -0.79
C ASN A 138 -4.13 -9.12 -0.94
N THR A 139 -4.92 -8.97 0.13
CA THR A 139 -6.39 -9.16 0.06
C THR A 139 -7.02 -8.16 -0.90
N ARG A 140 -6.63 -6.88 -0.82
CA ARG A 140 -7.09 -5.85 -1.77
C ARG A 140 -6.55 -6.08 -3.19
N LEU A 141 -5.30 -6.52 -3.32
CA LEU A 141 -4.71 -6.90 -4.61
C LEU A 141 -5.57 -7.97 -5.32
N GLU A 142 -5.96 -9.00 -4.56
CA GLU A 142 -6.78 -10.10 -5.04
C GLU A 142 -8.19 -9.64 -5.42
N GLU A 143 -8.93 -9.06 -4.48
CA GLU A 143 -10.34 -8.69 -4.65
C GLU A 143 -10.54 -7.59 -5.70
N ASP A 144 -9.70 -6.56 -5.68
CA ASP A 144 -9.95 -5.35 -6.45
C ASP A 144 -9.27 -5.39 -7.84
N PHE A 145 -8.28 -6.26 -8.05
CA PHE A 145 -7.52 -6.32 -9.30
C PHE A 145 -7.43 -7.71 -9.95
N LEU A 146 -7.17 -8.76 -9.18
CA LEU A 146 -6.97 -10.09 -9.75
C LEU A 146 -8.31 -10.78 -10.06
N GLN A 147 -9.30 -10.67 -9.18
CA GLN A 147 -10.63 -11.28 -9.40
C GLN A 147 -11.56 -10.39 -10.22
N LYS A 148 -11.29 -9.09 -10.26
CA LYS A 148 -12.13 -8.13 -10.98
C LYS A 148 -11.94 -8.28 -12.50
N ASP A 149 -13.06 -8.29 -13.21
CA ASP A 149 -13.08 -8.24 -14.67
C ASP A 149 -12.52 -6.90 -15.14
N ILE A 150 -11.61 -6.94 -16.12
CA ILE A 150 -10.97 -5.74 -16.63
C ILE A 150 -11.98 -4.75 -17.25
N HIS A 151 -13.06 -5.27 -17.84
CA HIS A 151 -14.14 -4.45 -18.39
C HIS A 151 -14.97 -3.76 -17.30
N LYS A 152 -14.86 -4.20 -16.04
CA LYS A 152 -15.49 -3.51 -14.91
C LYS A 152 -14.65 -2.37 -14.34
N PHE A 153 -13.37 -2.23 -14.75
CA PHE A 153 -12.63 -0.99 -14.47
C PHE A 153 -13.24 0.21 -15.21
N ASP A 154 -13.96 -0.01 -16.31
CA ASP A 154 -14.64 1.04 -17.09
C ASP A 154 -15.67 1.85 -16.25
N SER A 155 -16.11 1.33 -15.09
CA SER A 155 -16.98 2.05 -14.15
C SER A 155 -16.25 3.08 -13.28
N PHE A 156 -14.93 3.12 -13.34
CA PHE A 156 -14.10 4.03 -12.60
C PHE A 156 -13.21 4.79 -13.59
N ASP A 157 -13.36 6.11 -13.65
CA ASP A 157 -12.43 6.95 -14.42
C ASP A 157 -10.99 6.77 -13.88
N VAL A 158 -10.02 6.64 -14.79
CA VAL A 158 -8.61 6.33 -14.50
C VAL A 158 -8.00 7.27 -13.48
N VAL A 159 -8.37 8.55 -13.52
CA VAL A 159 -7.89 9.56 -12.57
C VAL A 159 -8.32 9.20 -11.14
N ARG A 160 -9.47 8.54 -10.99
CA ARG A 160 -10.16 8.27 -9.72
C ARG A 160 -9.62 7.04 -8.99
N ILE A 161 -9.05 6.06 -9.70
CA ILE A 161 -8.39 4.89 -9.06
C ILE A 161 -6.88 4.94 -9.15
N GLY A 162 -6.29 5.84 -9.95
CA GLY A 162 -4.84 5.88 -10.15
C GLY A 162 -4.04 5.86 -8.83
N MET A 163 -4.46 6.66 -7.84
CA MET A 163 -3.83 6.67 -6.52
C MET A 163 -4.11 5.42 -5.69
N TYR A 164 -5.35 4.92 -5.68
CA TYR A 164 -5.70 3.68 -4.98
C TYR A 164 -4.90 2.47 -5.53
N MET A 165 -4.84 2.34 -6.85
CA MET A 165 -4.02 1.35 -7.57
C MET A 165 -2.54 1.49 -7.23
N ASN A 166 -2.02 2.73 -7.31
CA ASN A 166 -0.60 3.01 -7.06
C ASN A 166 -0.23 2.63 -5.63
N THR A 167 -1.10 2.97 -4.68
CA THR A 167 -0.91 2.65 -3.26
C THR A 167 -0.87 1.13 -3.07
N ILE A 168 -1.85 0.37 -3.56
CA ILE A 168 -1.89 -1.08 -3.33
C ILE A 168 -0.73 -1.81 -4.03
N ILE A 169 -0.55 -1.58 -5.33
CA ILE A 169 0.47 -2.31 -6.11
C ILE A 169 1.88 -1.83 -5.74
N GLY A 170 2.06 -0.52 -5.56
CA GLY A 170 3.33 0.09 -5.17
C GLY A 170 3.82 -0.39 -3.82
N TYR A 171 2.95 -0.44 -2.80
CA TYR A 171 3.35 -0.96 -1.48
C TYR A 171 3.63 -2.47 -1.48
N ASN A 172 2.84 -3.28 -2.20
CA ASN A 172 3.15 -4.70 -2.37
C ASN A 172 4.53 -4.90 -3.02
N TYR A 173 4.81 -4.15 -4.10
CA TYR A 173 6.11 -4.16 -4.78
C TYR A 173 7.25 -3.72 -3.84
N ALA A 174 7.13 -2.54 -3.22
CA ALA A 174 8.17 -1.98 -2.36
C ALA A 174 8.49 -2.88 -1.15
N SER A 175 7.47 -3.53 -0.61
CA SER A 175 7.61 -4.43 0.53
C SER A 175 8.22 -5.79 0.18
N THR A 176 8.28 -6.15 -1.10
CA THR A 176 8.75 -7.47 -1.53
C THR A 176 10.21 -7.67 -1.11
N ASP A 177 11.11 -6.74 -1.46
CA ASP A 177 12.52 -6.87 -1.10
C ASP A 177 12.75 -6.91 0.41
N MET A 178 12.03 -6.06 1.14
CA MET A 178 12.14 -5.99 2.60
C MET A 178 11.66 -7.27 3.26
N TYR A 179 10.46 -7.76 2.91
CA TYR A 179 9.87 -8.94 3.52
C TYR A 179 10.68 -10.21 3.20
N LEU A 180 11.14 -10.38 1.95
CA LEU A 180 11.93 -11.56 1.57
C LEU A 180 13.30 -11.59 2.25
N SER A 181 13.85 -10.44 2.62
CA SER A 181 15.13 -10.36 3.33
C SER A 181 15.09 -10.91 4.75
N GLU A 182 13.89 -11.09 5.32
CA GLU A 182 13.71 -11.63 6.68
C GLU A 182 13.70 -13.16 6.75
N PHE A 183 13.54 -13.84 5.61
CA PHE A 183 13.57 -15.32 5.54
C PHE A 183 15.02 -15.83 5.61
N LEU A 184 15.61 -15.77 6.80
CA LEU A 184 16.88 -16.42 7.11
C LEU A 184 16.72 -17.94 7.04
N GLN A 185 17.72 -18.61 6.46
CA GLN A 185 17.68 -20.06 6.21
C GLN A 185 17.46 -20.89 7.47
N ASP A 186 18.05 -20.47 8.59
CA ASP A 186 18.06 -21.26 9.83
C ASP A 186 16.70 -21.28 10.56
N TYR A 187 15.81 -20.33 10.27
CA TYR A 187 14.51 -20.16 10.96
C TYR A 187 13.33 -20.09 9.99
N ILE A 188 13.54 -20.48 8.73
CA ILE A 188 12.54 -20.30 7.68
C ILE A 188 11.22 -21.04 7.98
N CYS A 189 11.29 -22.19 8.67
CA CYS A 189 10.13 -22.98 9.01
C CYS A 189 9.26 -22.38 10.12
N ASP A 190 9.82 -21.53 10.98
CA ASP A 190 9.04 -20.79 11.99
C ASP A 190 8.08 -19.78 11.33
N LEU A 191 8.37 -19.40 10.08
CA LEU A 191 7.56 -18.52 9.25
C LEU A 191 6.58 -19.30 8.36
N ASN A 192 6.50 -20.64 8.44
CA ASN A 192 5.56 -21.44 7.66
C ASN A 192 4.13 -21.37 8.25
N THR A 193 3.52 -20.19 8.16
CA THR A 193 2.14 -19.96 8.59
C THR A 193 1.22 -19.80 7.39
N PRO A 194 -0.10 -20.11 7.52
CA PRO A 194 -1.06 -19.83 6.46
C PRO A 194 -1.03 -18.38 5.99
N LYS A 195 -0.86 -17.43 6.93
CA LYS A 195 -0.79 -15.99 6.63
C LYS A 195 0.43 -15.65 5.77
N THR A 196 1.60 -16.15 6.14
CA THR A 196 2.84 -15.97 5.39
C THR A 196 2.73 -16.55 3.98
N MET A 197 2.14 -17.74 3.84
CA MET A 197 1.89 -18.34 2.52
C MET A 197 0.95 -17.50 1.66
N THR A 198 -0.11 -16.94 2.24
CA THR A 198 -1.00 -16.00 1.52
C THR A 198 -0.26 -14.76 1.05
N ILE A 199 0.59 -14.16 1.91
CA ILE A 199 1.39 -12.98 1.55
C ILE A 199 2.33 -13.29 0.38
N LEU A 200 3.08 -14.39 0.45
CA LEU A 200 4.02 -14.78 -0.60
C LEU A 200 3.31 -15.10 -1.93
N ASN A 201 2.15 -15.76 -1.86
CA ASN A 201 1.33 -16.02 -3.04
C ASN A 201 0.81 -14.72 -3.66
N GLY A 202 0.32 -13.78 -2.85
CA GLY A 202 -0.11 -12.48 -3.34
C GLY A 202 1.03 -11.67 -3.98
N MET A 203 2.22 -11.66 -3.36
CA MET A 203 3.43 -11.05 -3.94
C MET A 203 3.78 -11.66 -5.32
N SER A 204 3.63 -12.97 -5.49
CA SER A 204 3.86 -13.63 -6.78
C SER A 204 2.91 -13.16 -7.90
N GLN A 205 1.76 -12.58 -7.55
CA GLN A 205 0.76 -12.07 -8.48
C GLN A 205 0.91 -10.57 -8.80
N ILE A 206 1.90 -9.87 -8.22
CA ILE A 206 2.13 -8.43 -8.47
C ILE A 206 2.27 -8.13 -9.96
N ASN A 207 3.04 -8.96 -10.70
CA ASN A 207 3.21 -8.78 -12.15
C ASN A 207 1.88 -8.93 -12.90
N THR A 208 1.08 -9.93 -12.55
CA THR A 208 -0.25 -10.17 -13.13
C THR A 208 -1.19 -8.99 -12.89
N ALA A 209 -1.26 -8.50 -11.64
CA ALA A 209 -2.08 -7.34 -11.29
C ALA A 209 -1.61 -6.08 -12.03
N THR A 210 -0.30 -5.86 -12.08
CA THR A 210 0.31 -4.75 -12.83
C THR A 210 -0.04 -4.81 -14.32
N ASP A 211 0.02 -5.99 -14.94
CA ASP A 211 -0.32 -6.18 -16.34
C ASP A 211 -1.80 -5.91 -16.64
N LYS A 212 -2.72 -6.31 -15.74
CA LYS A 212 -4.13 -5.95 -15.85
C LYS A 212 -4.36 -4.45 -15.81
N VAL A 213 -3.74 -3.75 -14.86
CA VAL A 213 -3.86 -2.29 -14.74
C VAL A 213 -3.26 -1.58 -15.95
N LEU A 214 -2.10 -2.04 -16.44
CA LEU A 214 -1.49 -1.49 -17.65
C LEU A 214 -2.37 -1.69 -18.87
N LEU A 215 -3.03 -2.85 -19.02
CA LEU A 215 -3.96 -3.09 -20.13
C LEU A 215 -5.13 -2.09 -20.10
N PHE A 216 -5.68 -1.84 -18.90
CA PHE A 216 -6.73 -0.83 -18.71
C PHE A 216 -6.24 0.58 -19.07
N PHE A 217 -5.11 1.04 -18.52
CA PHE A 217 -4.58 2.37 -18.83
C PHE A 217 -4.25 2.55 -20.32
N ASN A 218 -3.73 1.53 -20.99
CA ASN A 218 -3.45 1.60 -22.43
C ASN A 218 -4.73 1.65 -23.28
N LYS A 219 -5.83 1.05 -22.82
CA LYS A 219 -7.15 1.18 -23.47
C LYS A 219 -7.67 2.61 -23.32
N GLU A 220 -7.61 3.14 -22.11
CA GLU A 220 -8.07 4.50 -21.78
C GLU A 220 -7.26 5.57 -22.52
N LEU A 221 -5.94 5.41 -22.60
CA LEU A 221 -5.05 6.31 -23.36
C LEU A 221 -5.43 6.45 -24.84
N LYS A 222 -6.05 5.43 -25.44
CA LYS A 222 -6.50 5.47 -26.84
C LYS A 222 -7.81 6.24 -27.04
N ILE A 223 -8.60 6.40 -25.98
CA ILE A 223 -9.95 6.98 -26.03
C ILE A 223 -9.92 8.47 -25.62
N HIS A 224 -9.06 8.83 -24.66
CA HIS A 224 -8.94 10.22 -24.20
C HIS A 224 -8.09 11.07 -25.15
N THR A 225 -8.70 12.13 -25.70
CA THR A 225 -8.03 13.12 -26.56
C THR A 225 -7.57 14.37 -25.82
N ASP A 226 -7.97 14.53 -24.56
CA ASP A 226 -7.53 15.64 -23.69
C ASP A 226 -6.02 15.55 -23.42
N SER A 227 -5.30 16.66 -23.60
CA SER A 227 -3.84 16.68 -23.51
C SER A 227 -3.32 16.50 -22.08
N TYR A 228 -4.06 16.95 -21.07
CA TYR A 228 -3.66 16.85 -19.67
C TYR A 228 -3.87 15.42 -19.15
N LEU A 229 -5.05 14.84 -19.36
CA LEU A 229 -5.37 13.46 -18.97
C LEU A 229 -4.45 12.46 -19.67
N LYS A 230 -4.18 12.68 -20.96
CA LYS A 230 -3.24 11.86 -21.72
C LYS A 230 -1.84 11.85 -21.09
N MET A 231 -1.31 13.01 -20.73
CA MET A 231 -0.01 13.12 -20.06
C MET A 231 0.00 12.39 -18.70
N GLN A 232 -1.07 12.52 -17.91
CA GLN A 232 -1.17 11.83 -16.62
C GLN A 232 -1.23 10.30 -16.79
N LEU A 233 -1.96 9.81 -17.80
CA LEU A 233 -2.04 8.40 -18.16
C LEU A 233 -0.67 7.85 -18.59
N GLU A 234 0.06 8.58 -19.43
CA GLU A 234 1.41 8.18 -19.87
C GLU A 234 2.37 8.09 -18.67
N LYS A 235 2.30 9.04 -17.74
CA LYS A 235 3.08 9.01 -16.50
C LYS A 235 2.70 7.82 -15.61
N ALA A 236 1.41 7.53 -15.46
CA ALA A 236 0.93 6.38 -14.72
C ALA A 236 1.44 5.07 -15.35
N ILE A 237 1.28 4.89 -16.66
CA ILE A 237 1.79 3.71 -17.40
C ILE A 237 3.29 3.54 -17.18
N TYR A 238 4.07 4.63 -17.27
CA TYR A 238 5.51 4.58 -17.03
C TYR A 238 5.85 4.12 -15.62
N ASN A 239 5.15 4.64 -14.60
CA ASN A 239 5.37 4.25 -13.21
C ASN A 239 4.97 2.79 -12.95
N PHE A 240 3.82 2.34 -13.46
CA PHE A 240 3.37 0.96 -13.25
C PHE A 240 4.28 -0.08 -13.91
N LYS A 241 4.91 0.24 -15.05
CA LYS A 241 5.94 -0.62 -15.64
C LYS A 241 7.11 -0.88 -14.69
N LYS A 242 7.41 0.05 -13.76
CA LYS A 242 8.47 -0.10 -12.75
C LYS A 242 8.06 -0.95 -11.54
N PHE A 243 6.77 -1.20 -11.34
CA PHE A 243 6.27 -2.05 -10.24
C PHE A 243 6.29 -3.54 -10.56
N LYS A 244 6.82 -3.93 -11.74
CA LYS A 244 7.05 -5.33 -12.04
C LYS A 244 8.25 -5.88 -11.26
N LEU A 245 8.04 -7.02 -10.62
CA LEU A 245 9.10 -7.85 -10.07
C LEU A 245 10.03 -8.32 -11.18
N GLY A 246 11.33 -8.13 -10.96
CA GLY A 246 12.39 -8.65 -11.80
C GLY A 246 12.73 -10.11 -11.46
N GLN A 247 13.56 -10.73 -12.30
CA GLN A 247 13.90 -12.15 -12.17
C GLN A 247 14.51 -12.51 -10.82
N LYS A 248 15.31 -11.62 -10.22
CA LYS A 248 15.91 -11.83 -8.90
C LYS A 248 14.84 -12.04 -7.83
N GLN A 249 13.85 -11.15 -7.76
CA GLN A 249 12.75 -11.23 -6.79
C GLN A 249 11.89 -12.47 -7.03
N ILE A 250 11.58 -12.77 -8.29
CA ILE A 250 10.80 -13.97 -8.67
C ILE A 250 11.52 -15.24 -8.21
N ASN A 251 12.83 -15.35 -8.47
CA ASN A 251 13.62 -16.52 -8.05
C ASN A 251 13.69 -16.65 -6.53
N GLN A 252 13.83 -15.53 -5.81
CA GLN A 252 13.84 -15.51 -4.34
C GLN A 252 12.49 -15.96 -3.76
N LEU A 253 11.38 -15.42 -4.29
CA LEU A 253 10.01 -15.85 -3.92
C LEU A 253 9.83 -17.35 -4.12
N GLN A 254 10.15 -17.86 -5.30
CA GLN A 254 10.01 -19.28 -5.62
C GLN A 254 10.88 -20.16 -4.71
N SER A 255 12.10 -19.72 -4.41
CA SER A 255 12.99 -20.45 -3.51
C SER A 255 12.43 -20.51 -2.08
N ILE A 256 11.94 -19.39 -1.55
CA ILE A 256 11.33 -19.33 -0.22
C ILE A 256 10.07 -20.19 -0.17
N GLN A 257 9.16 -20.05 -1.15
CA GLN A 257 7.93 -20.85 -1.23
C GLN A 257 8.21 -22.34 -1.34
N THR A 258 9.28 -22.75 -2.04
CA THR A 258 9.68 -24.16 -2.13
C THR A 258 10.18 -24.67 -0.78
N LYS A 259 11.06 -23.92 -0.11
CA LYS A 259 11.58 -24.30 1.21
C LYS A 259 10.48 -24.37 2.28
N LEU A 260 9.52 -23.44 2.27
CA LEU A 260 8.39 -23.48 3.20
C LEU A 260 7.53 -24.74 3.03
N LYS A 261 7.42 -25.30 1.81
CA LYS A 261 6.72 -26.58 1.59
C LYS A 261 7.45 -27.79 2.16
N GLU A 262 8.75 -27.67 2.42
CA GLU A 262 9.58 -28.71 3.04
C GLU A 262 9.50 -28.68 4.58
N CYS A 263 9.02 -27.56 5.14
CA CYS A 263 8.78 -27.40 6.56
C CYS A 263 7.56 -28.23 6.98
N LYS A 264 7.83 -29.34 7.67
CA LYS A 264 6.83 -30.29 8.18
C LYS A 264 6.09 -29.76 9.39
#